data_AF-A0A4Q1CZQ8-F1
#
_entry.id   AF-A0A4Q1CZQ8-F1
#
_cell.length_a   1.000
_cell.length_b   1.000
_cell.length_c   1.000
_cell.angle_alpha   90.00
_cell.angle_beta   90.00
_cell.angle_gamma   90.00
#
_symmetry.space_group_name_H-M   'P 1'
#
loop_
_entity.id
_entity.type
_entity.pdbx_description
1 polymer ?
#
loop_
_entity_poly.entity_id
_entity_poly.type
_entity_poly.pdbx_seq_one_letter_code
_entity_poly.pdbx_strand_id
1 'polypeptide(L)'
;MALAPTLKTWLLVLPAVAVLGVAGYRASGHVGSVSSPVAASGLPTAQVAGNEDGTTMPVMPEALARRLAAFERGGALPSGLPLDIRADIEGATDLFAYAQRLRAQADGGNHEARWMLSRVYDYCAQYAVDPGGYRLDNNVLAGLGLSAAPAMVDARERVAQRCGGFVPGDKLGAALVLAERRKAAAQGNLAAEAALFAEGEPLHDSADYRRGLVERVRLSRDPEAFMALAPGMGVRAAGDSALDGLVAGEQLSEMAWRLAACELGLPCGADSVLVNSFCANGGICSQDETQDFRDFVYDAAVSRQGAGKMNEWIKRLIGRGSRP
;
A
#
# COMPACT_ATOMS: atom_id res chain seq x y z
N MET A 1 -41.85 48.63 0.81
CA MET A 1 -40.76 48.51 1.79
C MET A 1 -40.43 47.02 1.92
N ALA A 2 -39.40 46.57 1.20
CA ALA A 2 -38.99 45.17 1.19
C ALA A 2 -37.62 45.08 1.88
N LEU A 3 -37.57 44.35 3.00
CA LEU A 3 -36.38 44.10 3.78
C LEU A 3 -35.57 42.97 3.13
N ALA A 4 -34.33 43.27 2.74
CA ALA A 4 -33.35 42.29 2.32
C ALA A 4 -32.78 41.56 3.55
N PRO A 5 -32.72 40.21 3.56
CA PRO A 5 -31.94 39.49 4.55
C PRO A 5 -30.47 39.42 4.13
N THR A 6 -29.62 39.67 5.11
CA THR A 6 -28.16 39.83 5.03
C THR A 6 -27.41 38.54 4.69
N LEU A 7 -26.40 38.69 3.83
CA LEU A 7 -25.48 37.69 3.23
C LEU A 7 -24.65 36.80 4.20
N LYS A 8 -24.95 36.76 5.50
CA LYS A 8 -24.03 36.25 6.53
C LYS A 8 -24.33 34.83 7.04
N THR A 9 -25.40 34.19 6.58
CA THR A 9 -25.85 32.87 7.06
C THR A 9 -25.46 31.68 6.17
N TRP A 10 -24.87 31.90 4.99
CA TRP A 10 -24.48 30.80 4.07
C TRP A 10 -23.09 30.20 4.33
N LEU A 11 -22.30 30.79 5.22
CA LEU A 11 -20.92 30.35 5.51
C LEU A 11 -20.82 29.18 6.53
N LEU A 12 -21.94 28.63 7.00
CA LEU A 12 -21.94 27.55 8.01
C LEU A 12 -22.45 26.20 7.51
N VAL A 13 -22.74 26.03 6.21
CA VAL A 13 -23.29 24.77 5.67
C VAL A 13 -22.30 24.01 4.76
N LEU A 14 -21.12 24.57 4.48
CA LEU A 14 -20.20 24.01 3.48
C LEU A 14 -19.07 23.05 3.95
N PRO A 15 -18.88 22.64 5.23
CA PRO A 15 -17.95 21.56 5.53
C PRO A 15 -18.61 20.16 5.56
N ALA A 16 -19.95 20.05 5.53
CA ALA A 16 -20.63 18.76 5.72
C ALA A 16 -20.83 17.92 4.44
N VAL A 17 -20.63 18.49 3.24
CA VAL A 17 -20.89 17.78 1.97
C VAL A 17 -19.60 17.23 1.34
N ALA A 18 -18.43 17.70 1.74
CA ALA A 18 -17.14 17.21 1.21
C ALA A 18 -16.72 15.83 1.78
N VAL A 19 -17.32 15.38 2.89
CA VAL A 19 -16.96 14.08 3.52
C VAL A 19 -17.81 12.90 3.00
N LEU A 20 -18.92 13.16 2.30
CA LEU A 20 -19.80 12.11 1.76
C LEU A 20 -19.49 11.71 0.31
N GLY A 21 -18.59 12.41 -0.38
CA GLY A 21 -18.28 12.17 -1.80
C GLY A 21 -17.32 11.02 -2.09
N VAL A 22 -16.59 10.49 -1.09
CA VAL A 22 -15.54 9.48 -1.31
C VAL A 22 -16.05 8.03 -1.14
N ALA A 23 -17.25 7.84 -0.60
CA ALA A 23 -17.83 6.51 -0.37
C ALA A 23 -18.70 5.96 -1.52
N GLY A 24 -18.99 6.75 -2.55
CA GLY A 24 -20.03 6.43 -3.54
C GLY A 24 -19.59 5.67 -4.81
N TYR A 25 -18.30 5.47 -5.07
CA TYR A 25 -17.84 5.03 -6.40
C TYR A 25 -17.38 3.55 -6.50
N ARG A 26 -17.47 2.76 -5.43
CA ARG A 26 -16.93 1.38 -5.41
C ARG A 26 -17.98 0.25 -5.40
N ALA A 27 -19.22 0.52 -5.82
CA ALA A 27 -20.26 -0.51 -5.85
C ALA A 27 -20.88 -0.66 -7.25
N SER A 28 -20.21 -1.32 -8.18
CA SER A 28 -20.86 -2.01 -9.31
C SER A 28 -19.88 -2.96 -10.02
N GLY A 29 -20.04 -4.27 -9.83
CA GLY A 29 -19.21 -5.24 -10.54
C GLY A 29 -19.41 -6.70 -10.15
N HIS A 30 -20.66 -7.17 -10.02
CA HIS A 30 -20.94 -8.61 -9.94
C HIS A 30 -21.58 -9.08 -11.25
N VAL A 31 -20.82 -9.82 -12.07
CA VAL A 31 -21.37 -10.83 -12.97
C VAL A 31 -20.38 -12.00 -12.98
N GLY A 32 -20.88 -13.17 -12.59
CA GLY A 32 -20.09 -14.38 -12.41
C GLY A 32 -19.69 -15.08 -13.70
N SER A 33 -18.71 -15.97 -13.59
CA SER A 33 -18.53 -17.06 -14.53
C SER A 33 -18.08 -18.32 -13.81
N VAL A 34 -18.68 -19.40 -14.30
CA VAL A 34 -18.68 -20.77 -13.78
C VAL A 34 -17.41 -21.51 -14.21
N SER A 35 -16.98 -22.40 -13.32
CA SER A 35 -15.87 -23.33 -13.37
C SER A 35 -15.83 -24.27 -14.59
N SER A 36 -14.63 -24.73 -14.98
CA SER A 36 -14.22 -26.16 -15.04
C SER A 36 -13.04 -26.46 -16.01
N PRO A 37 -12.33 -27.60 -15.87
CA PRO A 37 -10.86 -27.62 -15.77
C PRO A 37 -10.09 -28.51 -16.80
N VAL A 38 -8.78 -28.31 -16.80
CA VAL A 38 -7.61 -29.23 -16.92
C VAL A 38 -7.73 -30.53 -17.74
N ALA A 39 -6.76 -30.75 -18.64
CA ALA A 39 -6.09 -32.05 -18.80
C ALA A 39 -4.69 -31.90 -19.43
N ALA A 40 -3.71 -32.57 -18.83
CA ALA A 40 -2.32 -32.72 -19.25
C ALA A 40 -2.10 -34.06 -19.98
N SER A 41 -1.04 -34.14 -20.81
CA SER A 41 -0.27 -35.34 -21.24
C SER A 41 0.59 -34.92 -22.46
N GLY A 42 1.83 -35.33 -22.72
CA GLY A 42 2.75 -36.32 -22.17
C GLY A 42 4.05 -36.29 -23.01
N LEU A 43 5.15 -36.82 -22.46
CA LEU A 43 6.47 -36.98 -23.11
C LEU A 43 6.47 -38.10 -24.17
N PRO A 44 7.49 -38.16 -25.05
CA PRO A 44 8.55 -39.18 -24.82
C PRO A 44 10.00 -38.77 -25.19
N THR A 45 10.92 -39.57 -24.66
CA THR A 45 12.39 -39.60 -24.69
C THR A 45 13.03 -40.30 -25.91
N ALA A 46 14.29 -39.94 -26.26
CA ALA A 46 15.45 -40.81 -26.62
C ALA A 46 16.59 -39.95 -27.27
N GLN A 47 17.81 -39.83 -26.70
CA GLN A 47 19.06 -40.62 -26.96
C GLN A 47 19.67 -40.41 -28.38
N VAL A 48 20.99 -40.24 -28.68
CA VAL A 48 22.29 -40.55 -28.03
C VAL A 48 23.48 -39.85 -28.77
N ALA A 49 24.58 -39.61 -28.03
CA ALA A 49 26.03 -39.51 -28.35
C ALA A 49 26.65 -38.54 -29.39
N GLY A 50 27.82 -38.00 -28.99
CA GLY A 50 28.85 -37.46 -29.89
C GLY A 50 30.02 -36.75 -29.19
N ASN A 51 31.06 -37.52 -28.85
CA ASN A 51 32.50 -37.23 -28.73
C ASN A 51 33.09 -36.03 -27.97
N GLU A 52 34.12 -36.39 -27.20
CA GLU A 52 35.16 -35.59 -26.57
C GLU A 52 35.96 -34.76 -27.58
N ASP A 53 36.31 -33.52 -27.21
CA ASP A 53 37.66 -33.03 -27.49
C ASP A 53 38.11 -31.97 -26.47
N GLY A 54 39.39 -32.03 -26.13
CA GLY A 54 40.00 -31.32 -25.01
C GLY A 54 40.12 -29.82 -25.24
N THR A 55 39.87 -29.05 -24.17
CA THR A 55 40.44 -27.70 -24.04
C THR A 55 40.85 -27.49 -22.59
N THR A 56 42.16 -27.52 -22.35
CA THR A 56 42.81 -27.18 -21.10
C THR A 56 42.42 -25.77 -20.68
N MET A 57 41.58 -25.66 -19.64
CA MET A 57 41.31 -24.40 -18.95
C MET A 57 42.50 -24.00 -18.08
N PRO A 58 42.81 -22.70 -17.93
CA PRO A 58 43.88 -22.25 -17.06
C PRO A 58 43.52 -22.60 -15.61
N VAL A 59 44.38 -23.39 -14.97
CA VAL A 59 44.27 -23.72 -13.54
C VAL A 59 44.50 -22.44 -12.75
N MET A 60 43.40 -21.84 -12.27
CA MET A 60 43.44 -20.69 -11.38
C MET A 60 44.14 -21.11 -10.08
N PRO A 61 45.12 -20.33 -9.56
CA PRO A 61 45.76 -20.63 -8.29
C PRO A 61 44.71 -20.85 -7.21
N GLU A 62 44.87 -21.89 -6.38
CA GLU A 62 43.91 -22.22 -5.31
C GLU A 62 43.58 -21.03 -4.39
N ALA A 63 44.54 -20.11 -4.22
CA ALA A 63 44.36 -18.86 -3.49
C ALA A 63 43.43 -17.86 -4.21
N LEU A 64 43.45 -17.84 -5.54
CA LEU A 64 42.54 -17.06 -6.38
C LEU A 64 41.16 -17.74 -6.45
N ALA A 65 41.09 -19.07 -6.53
CA ALA A 65 39.83 -19.81 -6.39
C ALA A 65 39.20 -19.62 -4.99
N ARG A 66 40.00 -19.54 -3.92
CA ARG A 66 39.52 -19.18 -2.57
C ARG A 66 39.10 -17.73 -2.44
N ARG A 67 39.77 -16.79 -3.13
CA ARG A 67 39.35 -15.37 -3.17
C ARG A 67 38.06 -15.19 -3.97
N LEU A 68 37.91 -15.91 -5.09
CA LEU A 68 36.69 -15.92 -5.88
C LEU A 68 35.55 -16.65 -5.14
N ALA A 69 35.82 -17.76 -4.45
CA ALA A 69 34.84 -18.43 -3.59
C ALA A 69 34.50 -17.64 -2.30
N ALA A 70 35.38 -16.73 -1.85
CA ALA A 70 35.08 -15.75 -0.82
C ALA A 70 34.28 -14.57 -1.36
N PHE A 71 34.43 -14.25 -2.66
CA PHE A 71 33.58 -13.32 -3.39
C PHE A 71 32.19 -13.92 -3.68
N GLU A 72 32.10 -15.23 -3.96
CA GLU A 72 30.84 -15.96 -4.14
C GLU A 72 30.13 -16.29 -2.82
N ARG A 73 30.85 -16.19 -1.68
CA ARG A 73 30.26 -16.24 -0.33
C ARG A 73 29.95 -14.87 0.27
N GLY A 74 30.14 -13.78 -0.49
CA GLY A 74 29.57 -12.47 -0.22
C GLY A 74 28.47 -12.17 -1.23
N GLY A 75 27.21 -12.34 -0.84
CA GLY A 75 26.05 -12.38 -1.75
C GLY A 75 25.78 -11.10 -2.56
N ALA A 76 26.40 -10.99 -3.73
CA ALA A 76 25.97 -10.11 -4.82
C ALA A 76 26.54 -10.56 -6.17
N LEU A 77 25.72 -11.23 -7.00
CA LEU A 77 25.90 -11.38 -8.44
C LEU A 77 24.51 -11.37 -9.15
N PRO A 78 24.44 -10.98 -10.43
CA PRO A 78 23.28 -10.32 -11.04
C PRO A 78 22.19 -11.32 -11.46
N SER A 79 21.29 -11.61 -10.52
CA SER A 79 19.87 -11.98 -10.70
C SER A 79 19.36 -12.52 -9.36
N GLY A 80 19.38 -11.70 -8.30
CA GLY A 80 19.01 -12.19 -6.98
C GLY A 80 19.27 -11.22 -5.85
N LEU A 81 18.21 -10.60 -5.36
CA LEU A 81 18.11 -10.27 -3.94
C LEU A 81 16.67 -10.59 -3.51
N PRO A 82 16.42 -11.25 -2.37
CA PRO A 82 15.38 -10.77 -1.48
C PRO A 82 15.96 -9.53 -0.80
N LEU A 83 15.99 -8.42 -1.55
CA LEU A 83 15.84 -7.10 -0.95
C LEU A 83 14.49 -7.15 -0.25
N ASP A 84 14.33 -6.42 0.83
CA ASP A 84 13.02 -6.28 1.42
C ASP A 84 12.08 -5.69 0.35
N ILE A 85 11.27 -6.55 -0.29
CA ILE A 85 10.33 -6.15 -1.34
C ILE A 85 9.34 -5.09 -0.81
N ARG A 86 9.20 -4.98 0.51
CA ARG A 86 8.43 -3.92 1.15
C ARG A 86 9.21 -2.60 1.14
N ALA A 87 10.51 -2.61 1.36
CA ALA A 87 11.37 -1.43 1.29
C ALA A 87 11.65 -0.96 -0.16
N ASP A 88 11.73 -1.89 -1.11
CA ASP A 88 12.03 -1.58 -2.52
C ASP A 88 10.99 -0.65 -3.16
N ILE A 89 9.72 -0.71 -2.71
CA ILE A 89 8.68 0.19 -3.21
C ILE A 89 8.99 1.66 -2.88
N GLU A 90 9.77 1.96 -1.84
CA GLU A 90 10.10 3.35 -1.48
C GLU A 90 11.16 3.92 -2.43
N GLY A 91 12.20 3.13 -2.71
CA GLY A 91 13.33 3.54 -3.56
C GLY A 91 13.10 3.37 -5.07
N ALA A 92 12.11 2.59 -5.49
CA ALA A 92 11.87 2.32 -6.92
C ALA A 92 11.44 3.59 -7.68
N THR A 93 12.30 4.04 -8.59
CA THR A 93 12.01 5.16 -9.50
C THR A 93 11.10 4.77 -10.67
N ASP A 94 11.07 3.48 -11.03
CA ASP A 94 10.19 2.91 -12.05
C ASP A 94 9.35 1.77 -11.42
N LEU A 95 8.11 2.11 -11.06
CA LEU A 95 7.16 1.18 -10.45
C LEU A 95 6.56 0.22 -11.47
N PHE A 96 6.58 0.54 -12.77
CA PHE A 96 6.15 -0.40 -13.80
C PHE A 96 7.13 -1.57 -13.90
N ALA A 97 8.43 -1.28 -14.05
CA ALA A 97 9.45 -2.32 -14.07
C ALA A 97 9.47 -3.12 -12.76
N TYR A 98 9.26 -2.47 -11.62
CA TYR A 98 9.12 -3.14 -10.33
C TYR A 98 7.92 -4.09 -10.29
N ALA A 99 6.75 -3.63 -10.74
CA ALA A 99 5.54 -4.45 -10.81
C ALA A 99 5.69 -5.68 -11.71
N GLN A 100 6.42 -5.59 -12.83
CA GLN A 100 6.66 -6.76 -13.69
C GLN A 100 7.49 -7.83 -12.96
N ARG A 101 8.49 -7.43 -12.17
CA ARG A 101 9.28 -8.37 -11.34
C ARG A 101 8.41 -9.00 -10.25
N LEU A 102 7.60 -8.19 -9.56
CA LEU A 102 6.66 -8.68 -8.55
C LEU A 102 5.65 -9.66 -9.14
N ARG A 103 5.11 -9.38 -10.33
CA ARG A 103 4.18 -10.26 -11.05
C ARG A 103 4.79 -11.63 -11.34
N ALA A 104 6.01 -11.67 -11.86
CA ALA A 104 6.70 -12.94 -12.10
C ALA A 104 6.86 -13.78 -10.83
N GLN A 105 7.20 -13.14 -9.69
CA GLN A 105 7.30 -13.83 -8.40
C GLN A 105 5.92 -14.26 -7.86
N ALA A 106 4.92 -13.39 -7.97
CA ALA A 106 3.56 -13.65 -7.54
C ALA A 106 2.94 -14.83 -8.30
N ASP A 107 3.19 -14.92 -9.61
CA ASP A 107 2.73 -16.03 -10.46
C ASP A 107 3.51 -17.33 -10.17
N GLY A 108 4.74 -17.21 -9.66
CA GLY A 108 5.50 -18.32 -9.06
C GLY A 108 5.04 -18.73 -7.64
N GLY A 109 4.00 -18.09 -7.09
CA GLY A 109 3.42 -18.43 -5.79
C GLY A 109 3.91 -17.59 -4.60
N ASN A 110 4.70 -16.55 -4.82
CA ASN A 110 5.09 -15.63 -3.75
C ASN A 110 3.94 -14.70 -3.37
N HIS A 111 3.22 -15.03 -2.29
CA HIS A 111 2.07 -14.25 -1.81
C HIS A 111 2.45 -12.85 -1.29
N GLU A 112 3.70 -12.65 -0.84
CA GLU A 112 4.17 -11.35 -0.38
C GLU A 112 4.44 -10.45 -1.59
N ALA A 113 5.05 -10.99 -2.65
CA ALA A 113 5.17 -10.28 -3.91
C ALA A 113 3.80 -9.93 -4.49
N ARG A 114 2.80 -10.82 -4.34
CA ARG A 114 1.42 -10.54 -4.77
C ARG A 114 0.76 -9.43 -3.95
N TRP A 115 0.99 -9.38 -2.64
CA TRP A 115 0.56 -8.26 -1.79
C TRP A 115 1.20 -6.95 -2.26
N MET A 116 2.52 -6.92 -2.41
CA MET A 116 3.26 -5.74 -2.87
C MET A 116 2.82 -5.29 -4.28
N LEU A 117 2.50 -6.23 -5.16
CA LEU A 117 1.97 -5.93 -6.49
C LEU A 117 0.64 -5.16 -6.39
N SER A 118 -0.25 -5.58 -5.49
CA SER A 118 -1.51 -4.88 -5.24
C SER A 118 -1.29 -3.45 -4.72
N ARG A 119 -0.24 -3.22 -3.92
CA ARG A 119 0.12 -1.87 -3.44
C ARG A 119 0.60 -0.97 -4.56
N VAL A 120 1.42 -1.49 -5.47
CA VAL A 120 1.87 -0.73 -6.66
C VAL A 120 0.68 -0.39 -7.55
N TYR A 121 -0.23 -1.34 -7.79
CA TYR A 121 -1.43 -1.09 -8.59
C TYR A 121 -2.33 -0.04 -7.97
N ASP A 122 -2.55 -0.09 -6.65
CA ASP A 122 -3.37 0.90 -5.94
C ASP A 122 -2.75 2.30 -6.00
N TYR A 123 -1.43 2.40 -5.78
CA TYR A 123 -0.69 3.67 -5.87
C TYR A 123 -0.73 4.29 -7.28
N CYS A 124 -0.57 3.47 -8.32
CA CYS A 124 -0.53 3.94 -9.71
C CYS A 124 -1.89 4.03 -10.40
N ALA A 125 -2.99 3.59 -9.76
CA ALA A 125 -4.29 3.45 -10.42
C ALA A 125 -4.82 4.76 -11.03
N GLN A 126 -4.77 5.87 -10.29
CA GLN A 126 -5.28 7.17 -10.77
C GLN A 126 -4.53 7.68 -12.00
N TYR A 127 -3.21 7.49 -12.03
CA TYR A 127 -2.39 7.84 -13.21
C TYR A 127 -2.71 6.92 -14.39
N ALA A 128 -2.76 5.60 -14.16
CA ALA A 128 -2.87 4.61 -15.22
C ALA A 128 -4.21 4.64 -15.98
N VAL A 129 -5.30 5.12 -15.36
CA VAL A 129 -6.62 5.24 -16.00
C VAL A 129 -6.59 6.21 -17.18
N ASP A 130 -5.91 7.34 -17.04
CA ASP A 130 -5.74 8.33 -18.10
C ASP A 130 -4.47 9.18 -17.87
N PRO A 131 -3.29 8.73 -18.35
CA PRO A 131 -2.05 9.50 -18.22
C PRO A 131 -2.11 10.89 -18.86
N GLY A 132 -2.89 11.05 -19.93
CA GLY A 132 -3.07 12.33 -20.63
C GLY A 132 -3.88 13.31 -19.81
N GLY A 133 -5.04 12.87 -19.31
CA GLY A 133 -5.88 13.61 -18.38
C GLY A 133 -5.17 13.93 -17.08
N TYR A 134 -4.42 12.97 -16.51
CA TYR A 134 -3.67 13.18 -15.27
C TYR A 134 -2.67 14.36 -15.38
N ARG A 135 -1.97 14.47 -16.52
CA ARG A 135 -1.08 15.60 -16.81
C ARG A 135 -1.84 16.90 -17.06
N LEU A 136 -2.98 16.85 -17.76
CA LEU A 136 -3.82 18.02 -17.97
C LEU A 136 -4.34 18.58 -16.64
N ASP A 137 -4.84 17.72 -15.75
CA ASP A 137 -5.28 18.08 -14.40
C ASP A 137 -4.13 18.74 -13.63
N ASN A 138 -2.91 18.21 -13.73
CA ASN A 138 -1.74 18.79 -13.08
C ASN A 138 -1.45 20.21 -13.57
N ASN A 139 -1.53 20.44 -14.89
CA ASN A 139 -1.35 21.77 -15.49
C ASN A 139 -2.44 22.75 -15.03
N VAL A 140 -3.69 22.29 -14.93
CA VAL A 140 -4.79 23.11 -14.40
C VAL A 140 -4.52 23.47 -12.95
N LEU A 141 -4.16 22.51 -12.10
CA LEU A 141 -3.84 22.74 -10.69
C LEU A 141 -2.72 23.77 -10.51
N ALA A 142 -1.65 23.68 -11.31
CA ALA A 142 -0.57 24.66 -11.32
C ALA A 142 -1.06 26.08 -11.70
N GLY A 143 -2.07 26.18 -12.57
CA GLY A 143 -2.64 27.45 -13.03
C GLY A 143 -3.67 28.10 -12.09
N LEU A 144 -4.18 27.40 -11.08
CA LEU A 144 -5.25 27.91 -10.20
C LEU A 144 -4.76 28.92 -9.14
N GLY A 145 -3.45 29.05 -8.91
CA GLY A 145 -2.89 29.98 -7.93
C GLY A 145 -3.27 29.68 -6.47
N LEU A 146 -3.61 28.42 -6.15
CA LEU A 146 -3.90 27.98 -4.78
C LEU A 146 -2.60 27.79 -4.01
N SER A 147 -2.56 28.20 -2.73
CA SER A 147 -1.36 28.08 -1.90
C SER A 147 -0.86 26.64 -1.73
N ALA A 148 -1.78 25.67 -1.67
CA ALA A 148 -1.44 24.25 -1.53
C ALA A 148 -1.19 23.54 -2.89
N ALA A 149 -1.38 24.21 -4.03
CA ALA A 149 -1.23 23.60 -5.34
C ALA A 149 0.19 23.10 -5.64
N PRO A 150 1.29 23.81 -5.30
CA PRO A 150 2.63 23.36 -5.64
C PRO A 150 2.96 21.97 -5.07
N ALA A 151 2.75 21.77 -3.77
CA ALA A 151 3.00 20.48 -3.12
C ALA A 151 2.17 19.34 -3.74
N MET A 152 0.91 19.61 -4.10
CA MET A 152 0.07 18.62 -4.78
C MET A 152 0.55 18.32 -6.20
N VAL A 153 0.96 19.35 -6.95
CA VAL A 153 1.52 19.21 -8.30
C VAL A 153 2.78 18.35 -8.25
N ASP A 154 3.70 18.62 -7.33
CA ASP A 154 4.96 17.87 -7.18
C ASP A 154 4.71 16.41 -6.78
N ALA A 155 3.79 16.17 -5.84
CA ALA A 155 3.43 14.80 -5.45
C ALA A 155 2.81 14.00 -6.61
N ARG A 156 1.98 14.66 -7.44
CA ARG A 156 1.39 14.07 -8.65
C ARG A 156 2.44 13.85 -9.75
N GLU A 157 3.38 14.77 -9.93
CA GLU A 157 4.51 14.56 -10.85
C GLU A 157 5.35 13.35 -10.44
N ARG A 158 5.60 13.18 -9.14
CA ARG A 158 6.28 11.98 -8.63
C ARG A 158 5.51 10.70 -8.92
N VAL A 159 4.17 10.70 -8.82
CA VAL A 159 3.35 9.55 -9.27
C VAL A 159 3.56 9.32 -10.77
N ALA A 160 3.44 10.35 -11.59
CA ALA A 160 3.56 10.24 -13.05
C ALA A 160 4.94 9.72 -13.49
N GLN A 161 6.03 10.22 -12.88
CA GLN A 161 7.39 9.78 -13.15
C GLN A 161 7.56 8.29 -12.82
N ARG A 162 7.03 7.85 -11.68
CA ARG A 162 7.22 6.49 -11.19
C ARG A 162 6.29 5.47 -11.85
N CYS A 163 5.09 5.88 -12.22
CA CYS A 163 4.06 5.04 -12.82
C CYS A 163 4.05 5.11 -14.36
N GLY A 164 4.98 5.85 -14.98
CA GLY A 164 4.96 6.22 -16.40
C GLY A 164 4.83 5.08 -17.41
N GLY A 165 5.23 3.86 -17.05
CA GLY A 165 5.09 2.67 -17.89
C GLY A 165 3.69 2.06 -17.93
N PHE A 166 2.78 2.44 -17.02
CA PHE A 166 1.40 1.97 -17.03
C PHE A 166 0.54 2.73 -18.04
N VAL A 167 -0.38 2.00 -18.67
CA VAL A 167 -1.33 2.52 -19.66
C VAL A 167 -2.77 2.11 -19.32
N PRO A 168 -3.80 2.76 -19.88
CA PRO A 168 -5.20 2.40 -19.60
C PRO A 168 -5.53 0.92 -19.87
N GLY A 169 -4.84 0.31 -20.84
CA GLY A 169 -4.98 -1.11 -21.17
C GLY A 169 -4.55 -2.08 -20.06
N ASP A 170 -3.73 -1.65 -19.11
CA ASP A 170 -3.33 -2.47 -17.95
C ASP A 170 -4.46 -2.64 -16.93
N LYS A 171 -5.52 -1.83 -17.02
CA LYS A 171 -6.74 -1.91 -16.20
C LYS A 171 -6.45 -1.86 -14.69
N LEU A 172 -5.48 -1.02 -14.30
CA LEU A 172 -5.25 -0.72 -12.88
C LEU A 172 -6.50 -0.04 -12.33
N GLY A 173 -7.15 -0.69 -11.37
CA GLY A 173 -8.38 -0.21 -10.76
C GLY A 173 -8.77 -1.10 -9.59
N ALA A 174 -9.80 -0.68 -8.85
CA ALA A 174 -10.22 -1.33 -7.60
C ALA A 174 -10.47 -2.84 -7.78
N ALA A 175 -11.07 -3.26 -8.90
CA ALA A 175 -11.31 -4.67 -9.18
C ALA A 175 -10.01 -5.50 -9.28
N LEU A 176 -8.99 -4.99 -9.97
CA LEU A 176 -7.70 -5.68 -10.09
C LEU A 176 -6.96 -5.71 -8.74
N VAL A 177 -6.95 -4.58 -8.02
CA VAL A 177 -6.34 -4.49 -6.68
C VAL A 177 -6.98 -5.50 -5.72
N LEU A 178 -8.31 -5.53 -5.64
CA LEU A 178 -9.04 -6.49 -4.80
C LEU A 178 -8.78 -7.94 -5.23
N ALA A 179 -8.72 -8.23 -6.52
CA ALA A 179 -8.42 -9.58 -7.01
C ALA A 179 -7.03 -10.06 -6.56
N GLU A 180 -6.01 -9.20 -6.65
CA GLU A 180 -4.66 -9.53 -6.19
C GLU A 180 -4.58 -9.69 -4.66
N ARG A 181 -5.28 -8.83 -3.90
CA ARG A 181 -5.40 -8.96 -2.44
C ARG A 181 -6.08 -10.26 -2.03
N ARG A 182 -7.19 -10.65 -2.68
CA ARG A 182 -7.88 -11.93 -2.41
C ARG A 182 -6.96 -13.13 -2.64
N LYS A 183 -6.21 -13.14 -3.75
CA LYS A 183 -5.23 -14.21 -4.03
C LYS A 183 -4.11 -14.26 -2.98
N ALA A 184 -3.56 -13.11 -2.58
CA ALA A 184 -2.52 -13.04 -1.55
C ALA A 184 -3.05 -13.50 -0.18
N ALA A 185 -4.25 -13.05 0.22
CA ALA A 185 -4.89 -13.42 1.48
C ALA A 185 -5.22 -14.92 1.53
N ALA A 186 -5.73 -15.50 0.44
CA ALA A 186 -6.01 -16.94 0.33
C ALA A 186 -4.74 -17.80 0.47
N GLN A 187 -3.56 -17.22 0.22
CA GLN A 187 -2.26 -17.85 0.40
C GLN A 187 -1.61 -17.54 1.77
N GLY A 188 -2.31 -16.85 2.67
CA GLY A 188 -1.86 -16.59 4.04
C GLY A 188 -1.20 -15.23 4.27
N ASN A 189 -1.28 -14.29 3.31
CA ASN A 189 -0.77 -12.94 3.53
C ASN A 189 -1.70 -12.14 4.47
N LEU A 190 -1.22 -11.85 5.68
CA LEU A 190 -1.99 -11.16 6.72
C LEU A 190 -2.32 -9.70 6.38
N ALA A 191 -1.41 -8.98 5.70
CA ALA A 191 -1.66 -7.60 5.29
C ALA A 191 -2.73 -7.52 4.21
N ALA A 192 -2.74 -8.46 3.26
CA ALA A 192 -3.79 -8.58 2.26
C ALA A 192 -5.15 -8.91 2.90
N GLU A 193 -5.19 -9.83 3.87
CA GLU A 193 -6.40 -10.15 4.63
C GLU A 193 -6.93 -8.90 5.38
N ALA A 194 -6.03 -8.17 6.04
CA ALA A 194 -6.37 -6.93 6.75
C ALA A 194 -6.90 -5.84 5.81
N ALA A 195 -6.29 -5.67 4.63
CA ALA A 195 -6.74 -4.71 3.62
C ALA A 195 -8.15 -5.06 3.12
N LEU A 196 -8.42 -6.34 2.84
CA LEU A 196 -9.74 -6.78 2.42
C LEU A 196 -10.81 -6.48 3.47
N PHE A 197 -10.52 -6.77 4.74
CA PHE A 197 -11.40 -6.38 5.84
C PHE A 197 -11.62 -4.86 5.91
N ALA A 198 -10.56 -4.06 5.76
CA ALA A 198 -10.63 -2.60 5.75
C ALA A 198 -11.47 -2.05 4.60
N GLU A 199 -11.46 -2.74 3.45
CA GLU A 199 -12.24 -2.39 2.25
C GLU A 199 -13.68 -2.93 2.26
N GLY A 200 -14.08 -3.63 3.33
CA GLY A 200 -15.45 -4.17 3.46
C GLY A 200 -15.65 -5.52 2.78
N GLU A 201 -14.57 -6.22 2.45
CA GLU A 201 -14.54 -7.51 1.76
C GLU A 201 -13.89 -8.60 2.64
N PRO A 202 -14.29 -8.77 3.92
CA PRO A 202 -13.64 -9.74 4.80
C PRO A 202 -13.74 -11.17 4.26
N LEU A 203 -12.74 -12.01 4.55
CA LEU A 203 -12.77 -13.41 4.12
C LEU A 203 -13.93 -14.18 4.77
N HIS A 204 -14.32 -13.79 5.98
CA HIS A 204 -15.47 -14.34 6.69
C HIS A 204 -16.29 -13.24 7.34
N ASP A 205 -17.62 -13.36 7.26
CA ASP A 205 -18.53 -12.43 7.91
C ASP A 205 -18.98 -12.96 9.28
N SER A 206 -18.06 -12.96 10.24
CA SER A 206 -18.37 -13.30 11.64
C SER A 206 -17.67 -12.37 12.63
N ALA A 207 -18.30 -12.16 13.79
CA ALA A 207 -17.72 -11.35 14.86
C ALA A 207 -16.37 -11.92 15.34
N ASP A 208 -16.30 -13.24 15.50
CA ASP A 208 -15.07 -13.94 15.89
C ASP A 208 -13.95 -13.74 14.88
N TYR A 209 -14.28 -13.77 13.58
CA TYR A 209 -13.31 -13.49 12.53
C TYR A 209 -12.76 -12.07 12.64
N ARG A 210 -13.65 -11.06 12.74
CA ARG A 210 -13.24 -9.65 12.81
C ARG A 210 -12.35 -9.38 14.02
N ARG A 211 -12.76 -9.83 15.20
CA ARG A 211 -11.96 -9.70 16.43
C ARG A 211 -10.62 -10.45 16.30
N GLY A 212 -10.67 -11.69 15.85
CA GLY A 212 -9.49 -12.53 15.67
C GLY A 212 -8.49 -11.96 14.67
N LEU A 213 -8.96 -11.33 13.58
CA LEU A 213 -8.08 -10.65 12.61
C LEU A 213 -7.33 -9.50 13.26
N VAL A 214 -8.03 -8.60 13.97
CA VAL A 214 -7.40 -7.47 14.66
C VAL A 214 -6.36 -7.94 15.69
N GLU A 215 -6.66 -9.03 16.42
CA GLU A 215 -5.73 -9.64 17.36
C GLU A 215 -4.50 -10.24 16.65
N ARG A 216 -4.68 -10.97 15.55
CA ARG A 216 -3.56 -11.51 14.75
C ARG A 216 -2.67 -10.40 14.19
N VAL A 217 -3.24 -9.32 13.67
CA VAL A 217 -2.48 -8.15 13.21
C VAL A 217 -1.68 -7.55 14.35
N ARG A 218 -2.30 -7.34 15.53
CA ARG A 218 -1.59 -6.78 16.69
C ARG A 218 -0.46 -7.68 17.17
N LEU A 219 -0.68 -8.99 17.21
CA LEU A 219 0.30 -9.98 17.68
C LEU A 219 1.45 -10.19 16.69
N SER A 220 1.20 -10.08 15.37
CA SER A 220 2.24 -10.26 14.35
C SER A 220 3.29 -9.15 14.41
N ARG A 221 2.91 -7.95 14.88
CA ARG A 221 3.72 -6.73 14.83
C ARG A 221 4.19 -6.38 13.41
N ASP A 222 3.49 -6.88 12.39
CA ASP A 222 3.82 -6.61 10.99
C ASP A 222 3.36 -5.18 10.62
N PRO A 223 4.29 -4.24 10.35
CA PRO A 223 3.93 -2.87 9.99
C PRO A 223 2.99 -2.77 8.78
N GLU A 224 3.14 -3.67 7.79
CA GLU A 224 2.28 -3.70 6.61
C GLU A 224 0.84 -4.06 6.98
N ALA A 225 0.66 -5.03 7.88
CA ALA A 225 -0.65 -5.46 8.33
C ALA A 225 -1.35 -4.41 9.20
N PHE A 226 -0.60 -3.69 10.05
CA PHE A 226 -1.12 -2.55 10.80
C PHE A 226 -1.62 -1.44 9.86
N MET A 227 -0.82 -1.08 8.85
CA MET A 227 -1.18 -0.04 7.88
C MET A 227 -2.38 -0.45 7.02
N ALA A 228 -2.41 -1.70 6.56
CA ALA A 228 -3.51 -2.25 5.77
C ALA A 228 -4.83 -2.32 6.56
N LEU A 229 -4.77 -2.64 7.86
CA LEU A 229 -5.92 -2.69 8.74
C LEU A 229 -6.49 -1.30 9.06
N ALA A 230 -5.63 -0.28 9.12
CA ALA A 230 -5.94 1.01 9.71
C ALA A 230 -7.24 1.68 9.21
N PRO A 231 -7.53 1.76 7.88
CA PRO A 231 -8.78 2.36 7.40
C PRO A 231 -10.03 1.64 7.94
N GLY A 232 -9.88 0.35 8.24
CA GLY A 232 -10.94 -0.46 8.80
C GLY A 232 -11.26 -0.17 10.26
N MET A 233 -10.34 0.49 10.98
CA MET A 233 -10.40 0.72 12.42
C MET A 233 -10.87 2.14 12.80
N GLY A 234 -11.02 3.03 11.83
CA GLY A 234 -11.58 4.37 12.04
C GLY A 234 -13.09 4.35 12.30
N VAL A 235 -13.77 5.41 11.85
CA VAL A 235 -15.24 5.58 12.04
C VAL A 235 -16.08 4.45 11.45
N ARG A 236 -15.57 3.71 10.46
CA ARG A 236 -16.26 2.57 9.85
C ARG A 236 -16.48 1.41 10.85
N ALA A 237 -15.63 1.31 11.86
CA ALA A 237 -15.77 0.31 12.93
C ALA A 237 -16.75 0.76 14.04
N ALA A 238 -17.31 1.98 13.96
CA ALA A 238 -18.22 2.47 14.98
C ALA A 238 -19.49 1.60 15.07
N GLY A 239 -19.81 1.13 16.27
CA GLY A 239 -20.97 0.28 16.52
C GLY A 239 -20.76 -1.21 16.21
N ASP A 240 -19.57 -1.63 15.77
CA ASP A 240 -19.25 -3.05 15.64
C ASP A 240 -18.86 -3.63 17.01
N SER A 241 -19.80 -4.35 17.64
CA SER A 241 -19.60 -4.98 18.95
C SER A 241 -18.43 -5.98 18.97
N ALA A 242 -18.06 -6.54 17.81
CA ALA A 242 -16.90 -7.40 17.69
C ALA A 242 -15.59 -6.65 17.99
N LEU A 243 -15.58 -5.32 17.88
CA LEU A 243 -14.40 -4.48 18.06
C LEU A 243 -14.46 -3.67 19.37
N ASP A 244 -15.48 -3.90 20.19
CA ASP A 244 -15.62 -3.23 21.48
C ASP A 244 -14.39 -3.38 22.36
N GLY A 245 -14.02 -2.26 22.98
CA GLY A 245 -12.86 -2.14 23.81
C GLY A 245 -11.53 -2.06 23.05
N LEU A 246 -11.47 -2.27 21.73
CA LEU A 246 -10.25 -2.10 20.94
C LEU A 246 -10.02 -0.62 20.57
N VAL A 247 -8.85 -0.29 20.01
CA VAL A 247 -8.63 1.03 19.40
C VAL A 247 -9.34 1.03 18.05
N ALA A 248 -10.65 1.27 18.07
CA ALA A 248 -11.53 1.13 16.91
C ALA A 248 -12.72 2.10 17.01
N GLY A 249 -13.34 2.46 15.89
CA GLY A 249 -14.64 3.13 15.86
C GLY A 249 -14.64 4.62 16.19
N GLU A 250 -13.48 5.22 16.44
CA GLU A 250 -13.35 6.66 16.69
C GLU A 250 -12.57 7.35 15.55
N GLN A 251 -12.75 8.67 15.44
CA GLN A 251 -12.14 9.51 14.39
C GLN A 251 -10.61 9.36 14.32
N LEU A 252 -9.95 9.24 15.47
CA LEU A 252 -8.50 9.13 15.57
C LEU A 252 -7.99 7.68 15.59
N SER A 253 -8.87 6.68 15.66
CA SER A 253 -8.45 5.27 15.77
C SER A 253 -7.65 4.83 14.55
N GLU A 254 -8.11 5.17 13.34
CA GLU A 254 -7.36 4.90 12.10
C GLU A 254 -5.95 5.49 12.15
N MET A 255 -5.84 6.76 12.54
CA MET A 255 -4.53 7.43 12.64
C MET A 255 -3.63 6.76 13.68
N ALA A 256 -4.17 6.29 14.80
CA ALA A 256 -3.39 5.55 15.79
C ALA A 256 -2.79 4.25 15.22
N TRP A 257 -3.55 3.51 14.38
CA TRP A 257 -3.03 2.32 13.70
C TRP A 257 -1.96 2.65 12.66
N ARG A 258 -2.15 3.71 11.86
CA ARG A 258 -1.14 4.17 10.89
C ARG A 258 0.16 4.59 11.58
N LEU A 259 0.08 5.37 12.66
CA LEU A 259 1.25 5.78 13.45
C LEU A 259 1.92 4.58 14.15
N ALA A 260 1.13 3.62 14.65
CA ALA A 260 1.69 2.38 15.19
C ALA A 260 2.44 1.57 14.11
N ALA A 261 1.98 1.54 12.86
CA ALA A 261 2.73 0.93 11.75
C ALA A 261 4.08 1.62 11.52
N CYS A 262 4.12 2.96 11.54
CA CYS A 262 5.36 3.72 11.43
C CYS A 262 6.34 3.39 12.58
N GLU A 263 5.86 3.32 13.83
CA GLU A 263 6.66 2.95 15.01
C GLU A 263 7.14 1.47 14.99
N LEU A 264 6.52 0.64 14.14
CA LEU A 264 6.93 -0.74 13.87
C LEU A 264 7.90 -0.87 12.68
N GLY A 265 8.28 0.24 12.05
CA GLY A 265 9.29 0.29 11.00
C GLY A 265 8.74 0.47 9.59
N LEU A 266 7.44 0.76 9.41
CA LEU A 266 6.95 1.18 8.10
C LEU A 266 7.60 2.53 7.69
N PRO A 267 8.09 2.67 6.46
CA PRO A 267 8.54 3.96 5.94
C PRO A 267 7.40 5.00 5.97
N CYS A 268 7.60 6.03 6.78
CA CYS A 268 6.63 7.12 6.99
C CYS A 268 7.28 8.50 6.90
N GLY A 269 8.50 8.59 6.37
CA GLY A 269 9.19 9.86 6.13
C GLY A 269 8.49 10.72 5.07
N ALA A 270 8.91 11.98 4.94
CA ALA A 270 8.29 12.94 4.03
C ALA A 270 8.28 12.49 2.55
N ASP A 271 9.29 11.72 2.14
CA ASP A 271 9.43 11.16 0.79
C ASP A 271 8.78 9.78 0.61
N SER A 272 8.16 9.23 1.65
CA SER A 272 7.54 7.91 1.61
C SER A 272 6.37 7.83 0.61
N VAL A 273 6.10 6.62 0.13
CA VAL A 273 4.91 6.30 -0.68
C VAL A 273 3.63 6.68 0.06
N LEU A 274 3.61 6.50 1.39
CA LEU A 274 2.48 6.87 2.24
C LEU A 274 2.16 8.36 2.15
N VAL A 275 3.13 9.22 2.48
CA VAL A 275 2.95 10.68 2.50
C VAL A 275 2.63 11.20 1.10
N ASN A 276 3.33 10.70 0.08
CA ASN A 276 3.04 11.09 -1.30
C ASN A 276 1.62 10.71 -1.74
N SER A 277 1.12 9.53 -1.35
CA SER A 277 -0.22 9.08 -1.71
C SER A 277 -1.31 9.95 -1.05
N PHE A 278 -1.13 10.36 0.21
CA PHE A 278 -2.05 11.30 0.88
C PHE A 278 -2.18 12.62 0.12
N CYS A 279 -1.07 13.15 -0.38
CA CYS A 279 -1.07 14.40 -1.12
C CYS A 279 -1.59 14.21 -2.56
N ALA A 280 -0.99 13.31 -3.35
CA ALA A 280 -1.32 13.14 -4.76
C ALA A 280 -2.73 12.60 -5.02
N ASN A 281 -3.21 11.68 -4.17
CA ASN A 281 -4.51 11.02 -4.33
C ASN A 281 -5.57 11.56 -3.36
N GLY A 282 -5.17 12.02 -2.17
CA GLY A 282 -6.09 12.52 -1.15
C GLY A 282 -6.21 14.05 -1.10
N GLY A 283 -5.31 14.80 -1.74
CA GLY A 283 -5.24 16.27 -1.65
C GLY A 283 -4.79 16.77 -0.27
N ILE A 284 -4.28 15.89 0.58
CA ILE A 284 -3.82 16.19 1.93
C ILE A 284 -2.30 16.28 1.90
N CYS A 285 -1.78 17.49 1.70
CA CYS A 285 -0.36 17.75 1.54
C CYS A 285 0.23 18.42 2.77
N SER A 286 1.42 17.98 3.18
CA SER A 286 2.23 18.71 4.16
C SER A 286 2.58 20.10 3.62
N GLN A 287 2.64 21.10 4.50
CA GLN A 287 3.17 22.43 4.18
C GLN A 287 4.69 22.51 4.39
N ASP A 288 5.27 21.49 5.03
CA ASP A 288 6.71 21.34 5.26
C ASP A 288 7.18 20.04 4.61
N GLU A 289 8.00 20.17 3.57
CA GLU A 289 8.54 19.05 2.77
C GLU A 289 9.46 18.12 3.56
N THR A 290 9.88 18.51 4.77
CA THR A 290 10.69 17.67 5.66
C THR A 290 9.85 16.92 6.69
N GLN A 291 8.56 17.25 6.81
CA GLN A 291 7.67 16.71 7.81
C GLN A 291 7.32 15.25 7.51
N ASP A 292 7.57 14.37 8.47
CA ASP A 292 7.15 12.98 8.38
C ASP A 292 5.63 12.83 8.63
N PHE A 293 5.10 11.63 8.38
CA PHE A 293 3.68 11.37 8.57
C PHE A 293 3.20 11.60 10.01
N ARG A 294 4.07 11.35 11.01
CA ARG A 294 3.71 11.51 12.41
C ARG A 294 3.51 12.99 12.73
N ASP A 295 4.49 13.81 12.43
CA ASP A 295 4.43 15.24 12.69
C ASP A 295 3.27 15.87 11.91
N PHE A 296 3.04 15.44 10.67
CA PHE A 296 1.88 15.85 9.88
C PHE A 296 0.54 15.54 10.57
N VAL A 297 0.35 14.30 11.05
CA VAL A 297 -0.89 13.91 11.75
C VAL A 297 -1.08 14.73 13.03
N TYR A 298 0.00 14.98 13.79
CA TYR A 298 -0.09 15.77 15.02
C TYR A 298 -0.41 17.24 14.78
N ASP A 299 0.09 17.83 13.70
CA ASP A 299 -0.20 19.21 13.34
C ASP A 299 -1.61 19.38 12.74
N ALA A 300 -2.00 18.49 11.81
CA ALA A 300 -3.20 18.64 11.02
C ALA A 300 -4.48 18.07 11.67
N ALA A 301 -4.36 17.01 12.47
CA ALA A 301 -5.53 16.21 12.89
C ALA A 301 -5.67 16.01 14.40
N VAL A 302 -4.60 16.16 15.17
CA VAL A 302 -4.61 15.85 16.61
C VAL A 302 -4.58 17.14 17.44
N SER A 303 -5.68 17.44 18.11
CA SER A 303 -5.69 18.54 19.08
C SER A 303 -4.72 18.27 20.24
N ARG A 304 -4.30 19.33 20.95
CA ARG A 304 -3.46 19.18 22.16
C ARG A 304 -4.03 18.21 23.20
N GLN A 305 -5.36 18.13 23.30
CA GLN A 305 -6.05 17.19 24.18
C GLN A 305 -6.07 15.76 23.60
N GLY A 306 -6.20 15.62 22.28
CA GLY A 306 -6.13 14.34 21.57
C GLY A 306 -4.74 13.70 21.58
N ALA A 307 -3.68 14.49 21.71
CA ALA A 307 -2.30 13.99 21.66
C ALA A 307 -1.96 13.00 22.79
N GLY A 308 -2.50 13.23 24.00
CA GLY A 308 -2.33 12.29 25.11
C GLY A 308 -2.97 10.93 24.81
N LYS A 309 -4.23 10.96 24.35
CA LYS A 309 -5.00 9.76 23.97
C LYS A 309 -4.35 9.00 22.81
N MET A 310 -3.87 9.71 21.79
CA MET A 310 -3.15 9.14 20.65
C MET A 310 -1.91 8.35 21.11
N ASN A 311 -1.09 8.95 21.97
CA ASN A 311 0.11 8.29 22.50
C ASN A 311 -0.22 7.05 23.34
N GLU A 312 -1.29 7.09 24.14
CA GLU A 312 -1.75 5.92 24.90
C GLU A 312 -2.21 4.78 23.96
N TRP A 313 -2.99 5.12 22.94
CA TRP A 313 -3.45 4.16 21.95
C TRP A 313 -2.32 3.52 21.18
N ILE A 314 -1.35 4.30 20.70
CA ILE A 314 -0.16 3.76 20.02
C ILE A 314 0.57 2.79 20.95
N LYS A 315 0.83 3.16 22.22
CA LYS A 315 1.48 2.28 23.22
C LYS A 315 0.71 0.98 23.42
N ARG A 316 -0.62 1.07 23.52
CA ARG A 316 -1.51 -0.08 23.68
C ARG A 316 -1.47 -1.00 22.45
N LEU A 317 -1.44 -0.44 21.25
CA LEU A 317 -1.36 -1.16 19.99
C LEU A 317 -0.03 -1.92 19.85
N ILE A 318 1.09 -1.26 20.14
CA ILE A 318 2.43 -1.86 20.00
C ILE A 318 2.91 -2.60 21.25
N GLY A 319 2.09 -2.66 22.31
CA GLY A 319 2.43 -3.33 23.57
C GLY A 319 3.61 -2.72 24.34
N ARG A 320 3.96 -1.44 24.10
CA ARG A 320 4.97 -0.74 24.91
C ARG A 320 4.30 -0.19 26.18
N GLY A 321 4.02 -1.08 27.13
CA GLY A 321 3.43 -0.73 28.43
C GLY A 321 3.46 -1.89 29.43
N SER A 322 4.39 -1.80 30.39
CA SER A 322 4.58 -2.61 31.61
C SER A 322 4.77 -4.13 31.45
N ARG A 323 6.03 -4.56 31.30
CA ARG A 323 6.48 -5.74 32.06
C ARG A 323 6.44 -5.37 33.55
N PRO A 324 5.91 -6.24 34.44
CA PRO A 324 6.02 -6.05 35.88
C PRO A 324 7.49 -6.03 36.33
#